data_AF-A0A0K0X994-F1
#
_entry.id   AF-A0A0K0X994-F1
#
_cell.length_a   1.000
_cell.length_b   1.000
_cell.length_c   1.000
_cell.angle_alpha   90.00
_cell.angle_beta   90.00
_cell.angle_gamma   90.00
#
_symmetry.space_group_name_H-M   'P 1'
#
loop_
_entity.id
_entity.type
_entity.pdbx_description
1 polymer ?
#
loop_
_entity_poly.entity_id
_entity_poly.type
_entity_poly.pdbx_seq_one_letter_code
_entity_poly.pdbx_strand_id
1 'polypeptide(L)'
;MIDTLLFTVLCIACFGVATALRAAMAGRPSEDDSPCQAEASERLVTLAELVAEFDDMLIRQGVLTDTQVALMRTGIRTRGVVTGMRTTGAARDDFREVELDLMVRRACGGQFPARQTALIPVSSLHKVFPGSVVDVYYRPDDEHTVAVCVSP
;
A
#
# COMPACT_ATOMS: atom_id res chain seq x y z
N MET A 1 2.85 -9.42 -18.38
CA MET A 1 3.40 -8.13 -18.90
C MET A 1 2.64 -6.91 -18.35
N ILE A 2 1.56 -7.11 -17.60
CA ILE A 2 0.83 -6.05 -16.86
C ILE A 2 1.33 -5.98 -15.40
N ASP A 3 2.04 -7.02 -14.96
CA ASP A 3 2.40 -7.29 -13.56
C ASP A 3 3.45 -6.31 -13.05
N THR A 4 4.53 -6.05 -13.80
CA THR A 4 5.59 -5.12 -13.38
C THR A 4 5.09 -3.67 -13.25
N LEU A 5 4.11 -3.28 -14.08
CA LEU A 5 3.49 -1.95 -14.03
C LEU A 5 2.55 -1.82 -12.84
N LEU A 6 1.74 -2.86 -12.55
CA LEU A 6 0.91 -2.95 -11.35
C LEU A 6 1.77 -2.75 -10.08
N PHE A 7 2.90 -3.46 -9.97
CA PHE A 7 3.77 -3.38 -8.79
C PHE A 7 4.47 -2.03 -8.63
N THR A 8 4.91 -1.43 -9.74
CA THR A 8 5.56 -0.11 -9.69
C THR A 8 4.57 0.96 -9.23
N VAL A 9 3.32 0.88 -9.69
CA VAL A 9 2.24 1.79 -9.27
C VAL A 9 1.85 1.55 -7.81
N LEU A 10 1.77 0.31 -7.34
CA LEU A 10 1.53 -0.02 -5.93
C LEU A 10 2.63 0.57 -5.02
N CYS A 11 3.89 0.42 -5.42
CA CYS A 11 5.00 1.01 -4.66
C CYS A 11 4.95 2.54 -4.67
N ILE A 12 4.70 3.19 -5.81
CA ILE A 12 4.68 4.65 -5.88
C ILE A 12 3.45 5.23 -5.13
N ALA A 13 2.30 4.58 -5.22
CA ALA A 13 1.05 5.01 -4.58
C ALA A 13 1.04 4.82 -3.05
N CYS A 14 1.68 3.76 -2.54
CA CYS A 14 1.78 3.50 -1.10
C CYS A 14 3.00 4.17 -0.44
N PHE A 15 4.10 4.37 -1.17
CA PHE A 15 5.31 5.00 -0.65
C PHE A 15 5.40 6.50 -0.89
N GLY A 16 4.31 7.13 -1.37
CA GLY A 16 4.12 8.58 -1.44
C GLY A 16 5.44 9.32 -1.56
N VAL A 17 5.98 9.40 -2.78
CA VAL A 17 7.24 10.11 -3.03
C VAL A 17 7.14 11.47 -2.36
N ALA A 18 7.83 11.61 -1.22
CA ALA A 18 7.93 12.83 -0.47
C ALA A 18 8.89 13.77 -1.22
N THR A 19 8.45 14.26 -2.38
CA THR A 19 9.14 15.31 -3.11
C THR A 19 8.16 16.45 -3.33
N ALA A 20 8.20 17.38 -2.39
CA ALA A 20 8.10 18.81 -2.59
C ALA A 20 7.02 19.30 -3.58
N LEU A 21 5.86 19.70 -3.05
CA LEU A 21 5.21 20.93 -3.52
C LEU A 21 4.45 21.58 -2.38
N ARG A 22 5.24 22.20 -1.51
CA ARG A 22 4.82 23.20 -0.54
C ARG A 22 5.00 24.57 -1.19
N ALA A 23 4.15 24.94 -2.15
CA ALA A 23 3.97 26.31 -2.64
C ALA A 23 2.90 26.35 -3.72
N ALA A 24 1.66 26.71 -3.35
CA ALA A 24 0.70 27.50 -4.16
C ALA A 24 -0.71 27.41 -3.54
N MET A 25 -0.86 27.81 -2.28
CA MET A 25 -2.17 28.08 -1.68
C MET A 25 -2.21 29.52 -1.20
N ALA A 26 -2.03 30.45 -2.15
CA ALA A 26 -2.27 31.87 -1.94
C ALA A 26 -2.82 32.47 -3.25
N GLY A 27 -4.13 32.67 -3.31
CA GLY A 27 -4.83 33.31 -4.41
C GLY A 27 -6.33 33.15 -4.27
N ARG A 28 -6.98 34.11 -3.60
CA ARG A 28 -8.43 34.21 -3.45
C ARG A 28 -9.09 34.82 -4.71
N PRO A 29 -10.43 34.73 -4.84
CA PRO A 29 -11.13 34.70 -6.13
C PRO A 29 -11.44 36.11 -6.67
N SER A 30 -11.69 36.21 -7.97
CA SER A 30 -12.36 37.36 -8.58
C SER A 30 -13.21 36.88 -9.74
N GLU A 31 -14.51 37.13 -9.62
CA GLU A 31 -15.55 37.04 -10.65
C GLU A 31 -15.19 37.89 -11.87
N ASP A 32 -15.31 37.33 -13.08
CA ASP A 32 -15.79 38.08 -14.24
C ASP A 32 -16.35 37.15 -15.35
N ASP A 33 -17.62 37.40 -15.68
CA ASP A 33 -18.39 37.25 -16.93
C ASP A 33 -18.12 36.15 -18.00
N SER A 34 -19.08 35.20 -18.12
CA SER A 34 -19.86 34.75 -19.33
C SER A 34 -19.20 34.34 -20.68
N PRO A 35 -19.87 33.62 -21.62
CA PRO A 35 -20.65 32.37 -21.55
C PRO A 35 -20.14 31.26 -22.51
N CYS A 36 -20.68 30.04 -22.37
CA CYS A 36 -20.63 28.93 -23.35
C CYS A 36 -19.25 28.31 -23.66
N GLN A 37 -18.68 27.62 -22.68
CA GLN A 37 -17.81 26.47 -22.95
C GLN A 37 -18.50 25.20 -22.49
N ALA A 38 -19.28 24.58 -23.39
CA ALA A 38 -19.46 23.14 -23.39
C ALA A 38 -18.19 22.50 -23.98
N GLU A 39 -17.04 22.83 -23.39
CA GLU A 39 -15.81 22.12 -23.65
C GLU A 39 -15.96 20.79 -22.93
N ALA A 40 -15.67 19.72 -23.64
CA ALA A 40 -15.41 18.44 -23.02
C ALA A 40 -14.44 18.69 -21.85
N SER A 41 -14.94 18.61 -20.62
CA SER A 41 -14.08 18.42 -19.46
C SER A 41 -13.48 17.03 -19.64
N GLU A 42 -12.40 16.95 -20.42
CA GLU A 42 -11.37 15.94 -20.21
C GLU A 42 -10.83 16.17 -18.80
N ARG A 43 -11.60 15.65 -17.83
CA ARG A 43 -11.27 15.76 -16.41
C ARG A 43 -10.06 14.85 -16.23
N LEU A 44 -8.89 15.47 -16.23
CA LEU A 44 -7.64 14.79 -15.90
C LEU A 44 -7.87 14.02 -14.59
N VAL A 45 -7.72 12.71 -14.66
CA VAL A 45 -7.82 11.83 -13.49
C VAL A 45 -6.82 12.33 -12.47
N THR A 46 -7.31 12.69 -11.28
CA THR A 46 -6.43 13.10 -10.20
C THR A 46 -5.65 11.89 -9.71
N LEU A 47 -4.45 12.11 -9.17
CA LEU A 47 -3.67 11.02 -8.58
C LEU A 47 -4.49 10.25 -7.50
N ALA A 48 -5.32 10.96 -6.74
CA ALA A 48 -6.18 10.35 -5.71
C ALA A 48 -7.21 9.37 -6.31
N GLU A 49 -7.79 9.70 -7.47
CA GLU A 49 -8.74 8.83 -8.17
C GLU A 49 -8.07 7.61 -8.77
N LEU A 50 -6.88 7.79 -9.39
CA LEU A 50 -6.10 6.66 -9.90
C LEU A 50 -5.76 5.68 -8.77
N VAL A 51 -5.39 6.22 -7.62
CA VAL A 51 -5.02 5.44 -6.43
C VAL A 51 -6.24 4.70 -5.85
N ALA A 52 -7.42 5.31 -5.84
CA ALA A 52 -8.65 4.67 -5.38
C ALA A 52 -9.08 3.52 -6.30
N GLU A 53 -9.06 3.72 -7.62
CA GLU A 53 -9.39 2.65 -8.58
C GLU A 53 -8.41 1.48 -8.48
N PHE A 54 -7.15 1.78 -8.15
CA PHE A 54 -6.13 0.77 -7.94
C PHE A 54 -6.39 -0.07 -6.68
N ASP A 55 -6.77 0.59 -5.58
CA ASP A 55 -7.17 -0.09 -4.34
C ASP A 55 -8.35 -1.04 -4.61
N ASP A 56 -9.38 -0.56 -5.31
CA ASP A 56 -10.55 -1.35 -5.69
C ASP A 56 -10.19 -2.55 -6.56
N MET A 57 -9.28 -2.36 -7.52
CA MET A 57 -8.77 -3.44 -8.36
C MET A 57 -8.04 -4.50 -7.53
N LEU A 58 -7.17 -4.12 -6.59
CA LEU A 58 -6.42 -5.06 -5.75
C LEU A 58 -7.33 -5.85 -4.81
N ILE A 59 -8.36 -5.21 -4.27
CA ILE A 59 -9.38 -5.88 -3.45
C ILE A 59 -10.17 -6.85 -4.33
N ARG A 60 -10.61 -6.43 -5.51
CA ARG A 60 -11.36 -7.27 -6.46
C ARG A 60 -10.54 -8.48 -6.93
N GLN A 61 -9.24 -8.33 -7.10
CA GLN A 61 -8.32 -9.44 -7.43
C GLN A 61 -7.96 -10.32 -6.23
N GLY A 62 -8.35 -9.92 -5.00
CA GLY A 62 -8.07 -10.64 -3.76
C GLY A 62 -6.60 -10.58 -3.35
N VAL A 63 -5.83 -9.61 -3.86
CA VAL A 63 -4.43 -9.39 -3.49
C VAL A 63 -4.34 -8.72 -2.13
N LEU A 64 -5.25 -7.78 -1.85
CA LEU A 64 -5.39 -7.10 -0.58
C LEU A 64 -6.83 -7.21 -0.06
N THR A 65 -7.00 -7.05 1.25
CA THR A 65 -8.32 -6.86 1.88
C THR A 65 -8.59 -5.38 2.14
N ASP A 66 -9.88 -5.00 2.28
CA ASP A 66 -10.28 -3.64 2.67
C ASP A 66 -9.54 -3.17 3.94
N THR A 67 -9.36 -4.08 4.90
CA THR A 67 -8.64 -3.81 6.14
C THR A 67 -7.17 -3.51 5.88
N GLN A 68 -6.50 -4.26 5.00
CA GLN A 68 -5.09 -4.02 4.66
C GLN A 68 -4.92 -2.67 3.93
N VAL A 69 -5.83 -2.34 3.00
CA VAL A 69 -5.85 -1.02 2.34
C VAL A 69 -6.04 0.10 3.37
N ALA A 70 -7.01 -0.04 4.29
CA ALA A 70 -7.23 0.94 5.36
C ALA A 70 -5.98 1.11 6.25
N LEU A 71 -5.28 0.02 6.58
CA LEU A 71 -4.02 0.06 7.34
C LEU A 71 -2.92 0.78 6.57
N MET A 72 -2.78 0.55 5.26
CA MET A 72 -1.78 1.24 4.43
C MET A 72 -2.06 2.75 4.32
N ARG A 73 -3.35 3.15 4.33
CA ARG A 73 -3.78 4.56 4.20
C ARG A 73 -3.68 5.34 5.52
N THR A 74 -4.07 4.72 6.62
CA THR A 74 -4.30 5.40 7.92
C THR A 74 -3.47 4.85 9.06
N GLY A 75 -2.86 3.68 8.87
CA GLY A 75 -2.07 3.01 9.90
C GLY A 75 -0.70 3.64 10.09
N ILE A 76 -0.09 3.28 11.21
CA ILE A 76 1.27 3.68 11.52
C ILE A 76 2.22 2.78 10.73
N ARG A 77 3.00 3.40 9.84
CA ARG A 77 4.10 2.71 9.16
C ARG A 77 5.26 2.51 10.14
N THR A 78 5.69 1.27 10.28
CA THR A 78 6.88 0.87 11.04
C THR A 78 7.64 -0.23 10.29
N ARG A 79 8.73 -0.70 10.89
CA ARG A 79 9.49 -1.84 10.38
C ARG A 79 9.21 -3.08 11.22
N GLY A 80 9.07 -4.21 10.54
CA GLY A 80 9.01 -5.54 11.15
C GLY A 80 10.17 -6.40 10.67
N VAL A 81 10.62 -7.31 11.53
CA VAL A 81 11.56 -8.37 11.14
C VAL A 81 10.77 -9.65 10.96
N VAL A 82 10.95 -10.33 9.83
CA VAL A 82 10.37 -11.65 9.62
C VAL A 82 11.09 -12.64 10.52
N THR A 83 10.35 -13.30 11.42
CA THR A 83 10.88 -14.32 12.32
C THR A 83 10.53 -15.73 11.84
N GLY A 84 9.48 -15.87 11.05
CA GLY A 84 9.05 -17.13 10.44
C GLY A 84 8.33 -16.90 9.12
N MET A 85 8.43 -17.86 8.22
CA MET A 85 7.74 -17.83 6.93
C MET A 85 7.34 -19.25 6.55
N ARG A 86 6.08 -19.44 6.17
CA ARG A 86 5.55 -20.70 5.65
C ARG A 86 4.70 -20.44 4.43
N THR A 87 4.85 -21.26 3.39
CA THR A 87 3.92 -21.27 2.27
C THR A 87 2.65 -22.02 2.70
N THR A 88 1.48 -21.48 2.37
CA THR A 88 0.19 -22.15 2.68
C THR A 88 -0.17 -23.22 1.65
N GLY A 89 0.58 -23.27 0.55
CA GLY A 89 0.29 -24.12 -0.61
C GLY A 89 -0.66 -23.48 -1.61
N ALA A 90 -1.33 -22.38 -1.25
CA ALA A 90 -2.12 -21.59 -2.18
C ALA A 90 -1.21 -20.73 -3.07
N ALA A 91 -1.50 -20.75 -4.36
CA ALA A 91 -0.81 -19.97 -5.38
C ALA A 91 -1.84 -19.32 -6.29
N ARG A 92 -1.58 -18.08 -6.68
CA ARG A 92 -2.41 -17.32 -7.62
C ARG A 92 -1.48 -16.68 -8.62
N ASP A 93 -1.50 -17.16 -9.87
CA ASP A 93 -0.62 -16.68 -10.94
C ASP A 93 0.86 -16.62 -10.48
N ASP A 94 1.48 -15.44 -10.58
CA ASP A 94 2.86 -15.16 -10.15
C ASP A 94 2.99 -14.79 -8.66
N PHE A 95 1.96 -15.07 -7.86
CA PHE A 95 1.95 -14.87 -6.41
C PHE A 95 1.92 -16.20 -5.67
N ARG A 96 2.52 -16.20 -4.48
CA ARG A 96 2.42 -17.28 -3.52
C ARG A 96 1.84 -16.74 -2.24
N GLU A 97 0.86 -17.46 -1.72
CA GLU A 97 0.34 -17.16 -0.40
C GLU A 97 1.31 -17.70 0.64
N VAL A 98 1.74 -16.79 1.52
CA VAL A 98 2.68 -17.08 2.59
C VAL A 98 2.09 -16.55 3.88
N GLU A 99 2.26 -17.33 4.94
CA GLU A 99 2.06 -16.85 6.28
C GLU A 99 3.40 -16.46 6.88
N LEU A 100 3.45 -15.25 7.42
CA LEU A 100 4.61 -14.62 8.00
C LEU A 100 4.38 -14.45 9.50
N ASP A 101 5.35 -14.90 10.28
CA ASP A 101 5.49 -14.50 11.67
C ASP A 101 6.47 -13.31 11.69
N LEU A 102 6.07 -12.22 12.34
CA LEU A 102 6.75 -10.94 12.33
C LEU A 102 7.01 -10.47 13.76
N MET A 103 8.16 -9.85 13.98
CA MET A 103 8.41 -9.04 15.15
C MET A 103 8.33 -7.57 14.76
N VAL A 104 7.24 -6.90 15.13
CA VAL A 104 6.92 -5.53 14.71
C VAL A 104 7.35 -4.56 15.79
N ARG A 105 8.03 -3.47 15.40
CA ARG A 105 8.43 -2.42 16.34
C ARG A 105 7.31 -1.41 16.54
N ARG A 106 6.94 -1.15 17.79
CA ARG A 106 5.94 -0.12 18.13
C ARG A 106 6.53 1.28 17.96
N ALA A 107 5.69 2.25 17.61
CA ALA A 107 6.10 3.66 17.56
C ALA A 107 6.55 4.19 18.94
N CYS A 108 5.89 3.77 20.02
CA CYS A 108 6.20 4.18 21.38
C CYS A 108 7.32 3.37 22.05
N GLY A 109 8.03 2.52 21.30
CA GLY A 109 9.06 1.62 21.82
C GLY A 109 8.54 0.22 22.16
N GLY A 110 9.47 -0.74 22.21
CA GLY A 110 9.14 -2.16 22.34
C GLY A 110 8.79 -2.83 21.01
N GLN A 111 8.48 -4.13 21.09
CA GLN A 111 8.15 -4.96 19.94
C GLN A 111 6.98 -5.88 20.30
N PHE A 112 6.22 -6.31 19.30
CA PHE A 112 5.15 -7.30 19.46
C PHE A 112 5.20 -8.34 18.34
N PRO A 113 4.86 -9.60 18.64
CA PRO A 113 4.70 -10.62 17.62
C PRO A 113 3.39 -10.37 16.86
N ALA A 114 3.44 -10.48 15.53
CA ALA A 114 2.28 -10.42 14.66
C ALA A 114 2.33 -11.57 13.65
N ARG A 115 1.15 -12.01 13.19
CA ARG A 115 1.00 -13.05 12.18
C ARG A 115 0.19 -12.51 11.04
N GLN A 116 0.69 -12.70 9.82
CA GLN A 116 0.07 -12.17 8.62
C GLN A 116 0.08 -13.20 7.50
N THR A 117 -1.06 -13.39 6.84
CA THR A 117 -1.10 -14.06 5.55
C THR A 117 -1.08 -13.02 4.43
N ALA A 118 -0.18 -13.17 3.46
CA ALA A 118 -0.02 -12.26 2.35
C ALA A 118 0.26 -13.00 1.03
N LEU A 119 -0.23 -12.44 -0.08
CA LEU A 119 0.15 -12.86 -1.42
C LEU A 119 1.43 -12.12 -1.82
N ILE A 120 2.52 -12.87 -1.95
CA ILE A 120 3.84 -12.33 -2.28
C ILE A 120 4.23 -12.73 -3.69
N PRO A 121 4.71 -11.79 -4.53
CA PRO A 121 5.19 -12.12 -5.87
C PRO A 121 6.35 -13.11 -5.79
N VAL A 122 6.38 -14.09 -6.69
CA VAL A 122 7.42 -15.14 -6.72
C VAL A 122 8.82 -14.52 -6.84
N SER A 123 8.97 -13.43 -7.59
CA SER A 123 10.22 -12.68 -7.73
C SER A 123 10.74 -12.11 -6.40
N SER A 124 9.86 -11.85 -5.45
CA SER A 124 10.13 -11.12 -4.21
C SER A 124 10.11 -12.01 -2.97
N LEU A 125 9.89 -13.32 -3.13
CA LEU A 125 9.80 -14.27 -2.01
C LEU A 125 11.04 -14.28 -1.12
N HIS A 126 12.23 -14.09 -1.69
CA HIS A 126 13.48 -14.01 -0.95
C HIS A 126 13.54 -12.83 0.04
N LYS A 127 12.70 -11.81 -0.16
CA LYS A 127 12.63 -10.61 0.70
C LYS A 127 11.72 -10.79 1.92
N VAL A 128 11.04 -11.94 2.02
CA VAL A 128 10.20 -12.30 3.16
C VAL A 128 10.71 -13.55 3.88
N PHE A 129 11.99 -13.87 3.71
CA PHE A 129 12.60 -14.96 4.46
C PHE A 129 12.90 -14.52 5.91
N PRO A 130 13.00 -15.47 6.86
CA PRO A 130 13.39 -15.14 8.22
C PRO A 130 14.68 -14.30 8.25
N GLY A 131 14.66 -13.21 9.01
CA GLY A 131 15.72 -12.21 9.08
C GLY A 131 15.53 -11.00 8.15
N SER A 132 14.62 -11.07 7.17
CA SER A 132 14.31 -9.93 6.32
C SER A 132 13.58 -8.83 7.09
N VAL A 133 13.86 -7.57 6.74
CA VAL A 133 13.18 -6.40 7.28
C VAL A 133 12.15 -5.92 6.27
N VAL A 134 10.89 -5.81 6.69
CA VAL A 134 9.77 -5.41 5.83
C VAL A 134 9.06 -4.19 6.41
N ASP A 135 8.41 -3.42 5.53
CA ASP A 135 7.51 -2.35 5.95
C ASP A 135 6.19 -2.94 6.43
N VAL A 136 5.75 -2.50 7.60
CA VAL A 136 4.53 -2.98 8.25
C VAL A 136 3.66 -1.78 8.62
N TYR A 137 2.37 -1.91 8.38
CA TYR A 137 1.36 -0.95 8.79
C TYR A 137 0.46 -1.60 9.83
N TYR A 138 0.22 -0.92 10.94
CA TYR A 138 -0.64 -1.41 12.02
C TYR A 138 -1.40 -0.25 12.67
N ARG A 139 -2.45 -0.57 13.45
CA ARG A 139 -3.12 0.41 14.31
C ARG A 139 -2.70 0.17 15.76
N PRO A 140 -2.39 1.22 16.54
CA PRO A 140 -1.99 1.05 17.93
C PRO A 140 -3.11 0.43 18.80
N ASP A 141 -4.37 0.63 18.39
CA ASP A 141 -5.54 0.04 19.07
C ASP A 141 -5.79 -1.42 18.69
N ASP A 142 -5.20 -1.90 17.59
CA ASP A 142 -5.31 -3.28 17.09
C ASP A 142 -3.97 -3.76 16.52
N GLU A 143 -3.18 -4.36 17.40
CA GLU A 143 -1.86 -4.90 17.09
C GLU A 143 -1.90 -6.34 16.55
N HIS A 144 -3.10 -6.93 16.45
CA HIS A 144 -3.27 -8.25 15.84
C HIS A 144 -3.44 -8.16 14.33
N THR A 145 -3.97 -7.04 13.84
CA THR A 145 -4.14 -6.79 12.41
C THR A 145 -2.99 -5.93 11.88
N VAL A 146 -2.16 -6.52 11.01
CA VAL A 146 -1.08 -5.82 10.33
C VAL A 146 -1.24 -5.88 8.82
N ALA A 147 -0.53 -5.03 8.09
CA ALA A 147 -0.39 -5.14 6.65
C ALA A 147 1.10 -5.07 6.30
N VAL A 148 1.57 -6.00 5.47
CA VAL A 148 2.99 -6.11 5.08
C VAL A 148 3.15 -5.57 3.67
N CYS A 149 4.13 -4.70 3.47
CA CYS A 149 4.51 -4.21 2.16
C CYS A 149 5.93 -4.70 1.83
N VAL A 150 6.06 -5.33 0.65
CA VAL A 150 7.32 -5.85 0.13
C VAL A 150 7.56 -5.20 -1.22
N SER A 151 8.66 -4.47 -1.34
CA SER A 151 9.06 -3.89 -2.62
C SER A 151 9.51 -5.00 -3.58
N PRO A 152 9.13 -4.96 -4.87
CA PRO A 152 9.58 -5.90 -5.89
C PRO A 152 11.10 -5.88 -6.05
#